data_AF-A0A2U9PCC9-F1
#
_entry.id   AF-A0A2U9PCC9-F1
#
_cell.length_a   1.000
_cell.length_b   1.000
_cell.length_c   1.000
_cell.angle_alpha   90.00
_cell.angle_beta   90.00
_cell.angle_gamma   90.00
#
_symmetry.space_group_name_H-M   'P 1'
#
loop_
_entity.id
_entity.type
_entity.pdbx_description
1 polymer ?
#
loop_
_entity_poly.entity_id
_entity_poly.type
_entity_poly.pdbx_seq_one_letter_code
_entity_poly.pdbx_strand_id
1 'polypeptide(L)'
;MVRRLLGEPDLLRPNPVSPAAPRTRLYRLERVEAVERGEEFRAVSAAAARRSATAKAAAYRRRREVLIRIVAEPIEVPRLTPDRLTALAVEHRKRTLEEERRERPDRTAEPAGVEDLDRRTLDRWKVAYLRHQLSRYDELLDGLDGGTGRAGAEALLRRRVYEAIRKTYPDLAEECARQVSEPA
;
A
#
# COMPACT_ATOMS: atom_id res chain seq x y z
N MET A 1 15.87 21.27 15.67
CA MET A 1 16.91 20.86 16.64
C MET A 1 18.26 21.42 16.21
N VAL A 2 18.79 21.02 15.06
CA VAL A 2 20.13 21.43 14.56
C VAL A 2 20.33 22.95 14.55
N ARG A 3 19.55 23.74 13.79
CA ARG A 3 19.72 25.21 13.75
C ARG A 3 19.51 25.91 15.11
N ARG A 4 18.73 25.31 16.02
CA ARG A 4 18.52 25.87 17.36
C ARG A 4 19.77 25.71 18.25
N LEU A 5 20.40 24.55 18.20
CA LEU A 5 21.53 24.21 19.06
C LEU A 5 22.88 24.61 18.44
N LEU A 6 22.98 24.55 17.11
CA LEU A 6 24.20 24.80 16.33
C LEU A 6 24.10 26.05 15.47
N GLY A 7 23.02 26.84 15.53
CA GLY A 7 22.90 28.08 14.73
C GLY A 7 23.08 27.88 13.23
N GLU A 8 23.70 28.88 12.59
CA GLU A 8 24.04 28.83 11.17
C GLU A 8 25.17 27.84 10.87
N PRO A 9 25.14 27.19 9.70
CA PRO A 9 26.16 26.24 9.28
C PRO A 9 27.48 26.92 8.95
N ASP A 10 28.57 26.20 9.15
CA ASP A 10 29.91 26.66 8.82
C ASP A 10 30.17 26.66 7.31
N LEU A 11 29.51 25.76 6.56
CA LEU A 11 29.61 25.71 5.11
C LEU A 11 28.29 25.24 4.47
N LEU A 12 27.95 25.84 3.32
CA LEU A 12 26.86 25.39 2.46
C LEU A 12 27.41 24.78 1.16
N ARG A 13 27.01 23.56 0.83
CA ARG A 13 27.42 22.86 -0.42
C ARG A 13 26.21 22.48 -1.28
N PRO A 14 26.38 22.30 -2.59
CA PRO A 14 25.35 21.66 -3.42
C PRO A 14 24.95 20.30 -2.83
N ASN A 15 23.68 19.95 -2.95
CA ASN A 15 23.20 18.67 -2.46
C ASN A 15 23.69 17.54 -3.38
N PRO A 16 24.35 16.50 -2.84
CA PRO A 16 24.94 15.43 -3.65
C PRO A 16 23.91 14.55 -4.35
N VAL A 17 22.66 14.53 -3.87
CA VAL A 17 21.59 13.69 -4.44
C VAL A 17 20.89 14.40 -5.60
N SER A 18 20.72 15.71 -5.53
CA SER A 18 20.07 16.49 -6.59
C SER A 18 20.49 17.97 -6.54
N PRO A 19 20.92 18.57 -7.67
CA PRO A 19 21.25 19.99 -7.73
C PRO A 19 20.08 20.92 -7.40
N ALA A 20 18.84 20.47 -7.61
CA ALA A 20 17.63 21.24 -7.35
C ALA A 20 17.17 21.15 -5.88
N ALA A 21 17.77 20.26 -5.08
CA ALA A 21 17.41 20.09 -3.67
C ALA A 21 18.07 21.17 -2.78
N PRO A 22 17.54 21.40 -1.57
CA PRO A 22 18.14 22.33 -0.62
C PRO A 22 19.62 22.02 -0.36
N ARG A 23 20.45 23.08 -0.31
CA ARG A 23 21.90 22.98 -0.08
C ARG A 23 22.23 22.20 1.20
N THR A 24 23.26 21.38 1.13
CA THR A 24 23.81 20.65 2.27
C THR A 24 24.44 21.64 3.25
N ARG A 25 24.03 21.55 4.52
CA ARG A 25 24.56 22.33 5.64
C ARG A 25 25.62 21.52 6.36
N LEU A 26 26.85 22.04 6.43
CA LEU A 26 27.97 21.38 7.09
C LEU A 26 28.37 22.18 8.33
N TYR A 27 28.66 21.46 9.41
CA TYR A 27 29.03 22.01 10.71
C TYR A 27 30.39 21.42 11.12
N ARG A 28 31.23 22.21 11.78
CA ARG A 28 32.50 21.73 12.34
C ARG A 28 32.25 20.70 13.44
N LEU A 29 32.97 19.58 13.37
CA LEU A 29 32.79 18.45 14.30
C LEU A 29 32.95 18.88 15.77
N GLU A 30 34.02 19.61 16.09
CA GLU A 30 34.31 20.08 17.46
C GLU A 30 33.15 20.87 18.08
N ARG A 31 32.47 21.69 17.25
CA ARG A 31 31.32 22.49 17.66
C ARG A 31 30.10 21.60 17.93
N VAL A 32 29.88 20.58 17.11
CA VAL A 32 28.84 19.57 17.32
C VAL A 32 29.09 18.84 18.63
N GLU A 33 30.29 18.30 18.83
CA GLU A 33 30.67 17.56 20.03
C GLU A 33 30.57 18.39 21.32
N ALA A 34 30.95 19.67 21.27
CA ALA A 34 30.80 20.60 22.39
C ALA A 34 29.33 20.80 22.77
N VAL A 35 28.46 20.96 21.78
CA VAL A 35 27.01 21.11 22.00
C VAL A 35 26.39 19.81 22.50
N GLU A 36 26.75 18.65 21.95
CA GLU A 36 26.20 17.35 22.35
C GLU A 36 26.53 16.96 23.79
N ARG A 37 27.68 17.40 24.32
CA ARG A 37 28.04 17.24 25.75
C ARG A 37 27.21 18.13 26.68
N GLY A 38 26.64 19.20 26.16
CA GLY A 38 25.86 20.18 26.90
C GLY A 38 24.53 19.65 27.45
N GLU A 39 24.04 20.28 28.52
CA GLU A 39 22.75 19.94 29.13
C GLU A 39 21.56 20.31 28.24
N GLU A 40 21.65 21.41 27.47
CA GLU A 40 20.58 21.80 26.56
C GLU A 40 20.35 20.73 25.48
N PHE A 41 21.43 20.18 24.91
CA PHE A 41 21.30 19.07 23.95
C PHE A 41 20.67 17.84 24.60
N ARG A 42 21.12 17.44 25.78
CA ARG A 42 20.53 16.31 26.53
C ARG A 42 19.03 16.51 26.75
N ALA A 43 18.62 17.71 27.18
CA ALA A 43 17.20 18.03 27.40
C ALA A 43 16.37 17.99 26.10
N VAL A 44 16.86 18.61 25.02
CA VAL A 44 16.17 18.65 23.72
C VAL A 44 16.11 17.26 23.08
N SER A 45 17.20 16.49 23.15
CA SER A 45 17.29 15.12 22.66
C SER A 45 16.33 14.20 23.42
N ALA A 46 16.32 14.25 24.76
CA ALA A 46 15.38 13.47 25.56
C ALA A 46 13.92 13.83 25.26
N ALA A 47 13.60 15.12 25.07
CA ALA A 47 12.26 15.54 24.66
C ALA A 47 11.88 15.02 23.27
N ALA A 48 12.81 15.05 22.30
CA ALA A 48 12.60 14.49 20.97
C ALA A 48 12.40 12.97 21.01
N ALA A 49 13.20 12.25 21.80
CA ALA A 49 13.09 10.82 22.01
C ALA A 49 11.73 10.45 22.62
N ARG A 50 11.27 11.18 23.66
CA ARG A 50 9.93 11.00 24.24
C ARG A 50 8.82 11.20 23.21
N ARG A 51 8.85 12.29 22.44
CA ARG A 51 7.87 12.53 21.37
C ARG A 51 7.87 11.40 20.34
N SER A 52 9.05 10.94 19.92
CA SER A 52 9.20 9.82 18.98
C SER A 52 8.61 8.53 19.56
N ALA A 53 8.91 8.22 20.82
CA ALA A 53 8.38 7.04 21.50
C ALA A 53 6.85 7.07 21.58
N THR A 54 6.26 8.21 21.96
CA THR A 54 4.81 8.39 22.00
C THR A 54 4.18 8.24 20.62
N ALA A 55 4.77 8.85 19.58
CA ALA A 55 4.28 8.71 18.21
C ALA A 55 4.35 7.26 17.71
N LYS A 56 5.46 6.55 17.98
CA LYS A 56 5.63 5.13 17.67
C LYS A 56 4.59 4.28 18.39
N ALA A 57 4.40 4.49 19.70
CA ALA A 57 3.40 3.75 20.47
C ALA A 57 1.98 3.95 19.90
N ALA A 58 1.63 5.19 19.54
CA ALA A 58 0.34 5.48 18.90
C ALA A 58 0.19 4.80 17.52
N ALA A 59 1.25 4.76 16.72
CA ALA A 59 1.26 4.07 15.43
C ALA A 59 1.12 2.55 15.59
N TYR A 60 1.82 1.95 16.55
CA TYR A 60 1.70 0.52 16.85
C TYR A 60 0.30 0.13 17.34
N ARG A 61 -0.32 0.96 18.19
CA ARG A 61 -1.71 0.73 18.64
C ARG A 61 -2.69 0.73 17.47
N ARG A 62 -2.65 1.77 16.63
CA ARG A 62 -3.49 1.86 15.41
C ARG A 62 -3.28 0.67 14.48
N ARG A 63 -2.02 0.28 14.26
CA ARG A 63 -1.69 -0.91 13.48
C ARG A 63 -2.34 -2.17 14.05
N ARG A 64 -2.22 -2.38 15.36
CA ARG A 64 -2.81 -3.54 16.03
C ARG A 64 -4.32 -3.55 15.91
N GLU A 65 -4.98 -2.41 16.10
CA GLU A 65 -6.43 -2.26 15.95
C GLU A 65 -6.87 -2.60 14.52
N VAL A 66 -6.20 -2.06 13.51
CA VAL A 66 -6.49 -2.37 12.09
C VAL A 66 -6.35 -3.87 11.81
N LEU A 67 -5.25 -4.50 12.26
CA LEU A 67 -5.07 -5.93 12.08
C LEU A 67 -6.15 -6.76 12.76
N ILE A 68 -6.60 -6.37 13.96
CA ILE A 68 -7.71 -7.01 14.66
C ILE A 68 -9.00 -6.89 13.85
N ARG A 69 -9.33 -5.69 13.36
CA ARG A 69 -10.50 -5.47 12.49
C ARG A 69 -10.44 -6.33 11.24
N ILE A 70 -9.29 -6.34 10.56
CA ILE A 70 -9.09 -7.18 9.37
C ILE A 70 -9.32 -8.64 9.71
N VAL A 71 -8.78 -9.17 10.82
CA VAL A 71 -8.96 -10.60 11.15
C VAL A 71 -10.41 -10.91 11.54
N ALA A 72 -11.07 -10.02 12.27
CA ALA A 72 -12.43 -10.22 12.78
C ALA A 72 -13.50 -10.09 11.69
N GLU A 73 -13.30 -9.21 10.71
CA GLU A 73 -14.31 -8.92 9.68
C GLU A 73 -14.52 -10.14 8.75
N PRO A 74 -15.73 -10.71 8.67
CA PRO A 74 -16.02 -11.79 7.72
C PRO A 74 -16.02 -11.25 6.28
N ILE A 75 -15.27 -11.91 5.41
CA ILE A 75 -15.26 -11.58 3.98
C ILE A 75 -16.34 -12.41 3.29
N GLU A 76 -17.40 -11.72 2.88
CA GLU A 76 -18.53 -12.33 2.18
C GLU A 76 -18.34 -12.20 0.68
N VAL A 77 -18.15 -13.34 0.02
CA VAL A 77 -18.03 -13.41 -1.43
C VAL A 77 -19.42 -13.68 -2.03
N PRO A 78 -19.86 -12.88 -3.01
CA PRO A 78 -21.15 -13.12 -3.67
C PRO A 78 -21.15 -14.51 -4.32
N ARG A 79 -22.24 -15.26 -4.12
CA ARG A 79 -22.44 -16.59 -4.75
C ARG A 79 -23.24 -16.42 -6.04
N LEU A 80 -22.60 -16.68 -7.16
CA LEU A 80 -23.12 -16.55 -8.51
C LEU A 80 -23.05 -17.90 -9.20
N THR A 81 -23.99 -18.15 -10.11
CA THR A 81 -23.87 -19.32 -10.99
C THR A 81 -22.66 -19.15 -11.92
N PRO A 82 -22.04 -20.24 -12.40
CA PRO A 82 -20.88 -20.18 -13.29
C PRO A 82 -21.07 -19.28 -14.51
N ASP A 83 -22.24 -19.37 -15.16
CA ASP A 83 -22.58 -18.58 -16.34
C ASP A 83 -22.73 -17.10 -16.00
N ARG A 84 -23.35 -16.80 -14.86
CA ARG A 84 -23.53 -15.41 -14.42
C ARG A 84 -22.21 -14.76 -14.04
N LEU A 85 -21.34 -15.48 -13.34
CA LEU A 85 -20.00 -15.00 -13.00
C LEU A 85 -19.17 -14.74 -14.26
N THR A 86 -19.24 -15.63 -15.25
CA THR A 86 -18.59 -15.47 -16.56
C THR A 86 -19.06 -14.19 -17.27
N ALA A 87 -20.38 -14.00 -17.40
CA ALA A 87 -20.94 -12.83 -18.05
C ALA A 87 -20.53 -11.52 -17.36
N LEU A 88 -20.61 -11.47 -16.02
CA LEU A 88 -20.23 -10.27 -15.26
C LEU A 88 -18.74 -9.96 -15.32
N ALA A 89 -17.89 -10.99 -15.33
CA ALA A 89 -16.45 -10.82 -15.44
C ALA A 89 -16.03 -10.24 -16.80
N VAL A 90 -16.63 -10.74 -17.88
CA VAL A 90 -16.43 -10.20 -19.23
C VAL A 90 -16.88 -8.75 -19.31
N GLU A 91 -18.08 -8.45 -18.82
CA GLU A 91 -18.64 -7.10 -18.89
C GLU A 91 -17.78 -6.10 -18.10
N HIS A 92 -17.38 -6.50 -16.89
CA HIS A 92 -16.45 -5.72 -16.09
C HIS A 92 -15.14 -5.45 -16.84
N ARG A 93 -14.55 -6.45 -17.51
CA ARG A 93 -13.32 -6.26 -18.26
C ARG A 93 -13.51 -5.31 -19.45
N LYS A 94 -14.60 -5.44 -20.20
CA LYS A 94 -14.92 -4.52 -21.31
C LYS A 94 -14.98 -3.09 -20.82
N ARG A 95 -15.71 -2.85 -19.72
CA ARG A 95 -15.80 -1.52 -19.10
C ARG A 95 -14.42 -0.98 -18.70
N THR A 96 -13.58 -1.77 -18.04
CA THR A 96 -12.22 -1.34 -17.66
C THR A 96 -11.38 -0.98 -18.88
N LEU A 97 -11.47 -1.76 -19.97
CA LEU A 97 -10.76 -1.46 -21.21
C LEU A 97 -11.25 -0.17 -21.88
N GLU A 98 -12.55 0.09 -21.85
CA GLU A 98 -13.13 1.34 -22.35
C GLU A 98 -12.65 2.55 -21.54
N GLU A 99 -12.61 2.44 -20.21
CA GLU A 99 -12.06 3.47 -19.31
C GLU A 99 -10.58 3.72 -19.62
N GLU A 100 -9.76 2.67 -19.71
CA GLU A 100 -8.33 2.78 -20.08
C GLU A 100 -8.13 3.46 -21.45
N ARG A 101 -8.99 3.17 -22.44
CA ARG A 101 -8.94 3.79 -23.78
C ARG A 101 -9.30 5.27 -23.74
N ARG A 102 -10.26 5.67 -22.90
CA ARG A 102 -10.62 7.09 -22.72
C ARG A 102 -9.47 7.88 -22.11
N GLU A 103 -8.78 7.30 -21.14
CA GLU A 103 -7.63 7.93 -20.48
C GLU A 103 -6.37 7.92 -21.35
N ARG A 104 -6.21 6.92 -22.21
CA ARG A 104 -5.04 6.73 -23.10
C ARG A 104 -5.47 6.25 -24.49
N PRO A 105 -5.87 7.16 -25.39
CA PRO A 105 -6.40 6.79 -26.71
C PRO A 105 -5.39 6.06 -27.61
N ASP A 106 -4.10 6.16 -27.31
CA ASP A 106 -3.00 5.54 -28.06
C ASP A 106 -2.82 4.04 -27.77
N ARG A 107 -3.60 3.45 -26.84
CA ARG A 107 -3.61 1.99 -26.61
C ARG A 107 -4.77 1.32 -27.34
N THR A 108 -4.47 0.71 -28.48
CA THR A 108 -5.41 -0.01 -29.36
C THR A 108 -5.50 -1.51 -29.07
N ALA A 109 -5.70 -1.92 -27.80
CA ALA A 109 -5.96 -3.33 -27.50
C ALA A 109 -7.47 -3.63 -27.68
N GLU A 110 -7.88 -4.23 -28.80
CA GLU A 110 -9.27 -4.68 -28.99
C GLU A 110 -9.64 -5.73 -27.93
N PRO A 111 -10.83 -5.64 -27.32
CA PRO A 111 -11.29 -6.68 -26.41
C PRO A 111 -11.50 -7.98 -27.19
N ALA A 112 -10.77 -9.04 -26.81
CA ALA A 112 -11.00 -10.37 -27.37
C ALA A 112 -12.46 -10.81 -27.14
N GLY A 113 -13.07 -11.42 -28.18
CA GLY A 113 -14.39 -12.01 -28.09
C GLY A 113 -14.44 -13.13 -27.06
N VAL A 114 -15.57 -13.27 -26.34
CA VAL A 114 -15.75 -14.25 -25.24
C VAL A 114 -15.52 -15.69 -25.70
N GLU A 115 -15.78 -15.95 -26.99
CA GLU A 115 -15.71 -17.27 -27.63
C GLU A 115 -14.27 -17.75 -27.87
N ASP A 116 -13.29 -16.83 -27.90
CA ASP A 116 -11.87 -17.12 -28.14
C ASP A 116 -11.01 -17.07 -26.86
N LEU A 117 -11.62 -16.81 -25.70
CA LEU A 117 -10.88 -16.69 -24.45
C LEU A 117 -10.46 -18.08 -23.96
N ASP A 118 -9.14 -18.26 -23.80
CA ASP A 118 -8.65 -19.44 -23.08
C ASP A 118 -9.19 -19.44 -21.63
N ARG A 119 -9.35 -20.64 -21.08
CA ARG A 119 -9.89 -20.84 -19.73
C ARG A 119 -9.13 -20.00 -18.68
N ARG A 120 -7.81 -19.88 -18.85
CA ARG A 120 -6.93 -19.12 -17.96
C ARG A 120 -7.23 -17.62 -17.96
N THR A 121 -7.46 -17.02 -19.13
CA THR A 121 -7.83 -15.61 -19.24
C THR A 121 -9.19 -15.38 -18.61
N LEU A 122 -10.13 -16.28 -18.84
CA LEU A 122 -11.45 -16.17 -18.23
C LEU A 122 -11.39 -16.27 -16.70
N ASP A 123 -10.63 -17.22 -16.16
CA ASP A 123 -10.46 -17.37 -14.70
C ASP A 123 -9.80 -16.14 -14.07
N ARG A 124 -8.79 -15.55 -14.76
CA ARG A 124 -8.20 -14.27 -14.34
C ARG A 124 -9.23 -13.15 -14.27
N TRP A 125 -10.12 -13.04 -15.26
CA TRP A 125 -11.15 -12.00 -15.29
C TRP A 125 -12.20 -12.23 -14.20
N LYS A 126 -12.61 -13.48 -13.95
CA LYS A 126 -13.52 -13.83 -12.85
C LYS A 126 -12.96 -13.42 -11.50
N VAL A 127 -11.69 -13.76 -11.24
CA VAL A 127 -11.00 -13.39 -9.99
C VAL A 127 -10.86 -11.87 -9.88
N ALA A 128 -10.51 -11.18 -10.97
CA ALA A 128 -10.41 -9.71 -10.97
C ALA A 128 -11.75 -9.03 -10.67
N TYR A 129 -12.86 -9.52 -11.26
CA TYR A 129 -14.20 -9.03 -10.98
C TYR A 129 -14.60 -9.26 -9.52
N LEU A 130 -14.40 -10.48 -8.99
CA LEU A 130 -14.72 -10.78 -7.59
C LEU A 130 -13.90 -9.90 -6.64
N ARG A 131 -12.60 -9.70 -6.91
CA ARG A 131 -11.76 -8.78 -6.12
C ARG A 131 -12.29 -7.35 -6.17
N HIS A 132 -12.72 -6.87 -7.33
CA HIS A 132 -13.33 -5.55 -7.45
C HIS A 132 -14.62 -5.43 -6.63
N GLN A 133 -15.49 -6.44 -6.62
CA GLN A 133 -16.68 -6.45 -5.76
C GLN A 133 -16.36 -6.40 -4.26
N LEU A 134 -15.17 -6.89 -3.88
CA LEU A 134 -14.68 -6.93 -2.50
C LEU A 134 -13.83 -5.71 -2.12
N SER A 135 -13.68 -4.72 -3.01
CA SER A 135 -12.92 -3.48 -2.76
C SER A 135 -13.42 -2.67 -1.57
N ARG A 136 -14.70 -2.81 -1.18
CA ARG A 136 -15.24 -2.22 0.05
C ARG A 136 -14.44 -2.60 1.30
N TYR A 137 -13.80 -3.77 1.31
CA TYR A 137 -12.98 -4.20 2.44
C TYR A 137 -11.65 -3.43 2.56
N ASP A 138 -11.25 -2.67 1.53
CA ASP A 138 -10.07 -1.80 1.60
C ASP A 138 -10.26 -0.67 2.64
N GLU A 139 -11.51 -0.30 2.96
CA GLU A 139 -11.86 0.62 4.06
C GLU A 139 -11.36 0.13 5.43
N LEU A 140 -11.14 -1.18 5.60
CA LEU A 140 -10.56 -1.72 6.84
C LEU A 140 -9.14 -1.22 7.11
N LEU A 141 -8.44 -0.76 6.07
CA LEU A 141 -7.09 -0.20 6.13
C LEU A 141 -7.09 1.26 6.62
N ASP A 142 -8.26 1.88 6.79
CA ASP A 142 -8.37 3.26 7.23
C ASP A 142 -7.75 3.47 8.62
N GLY A 143 -7.04 4.58 8.77
CA GLY A 143 -6.27 4.91 9.98
C GLY A 143 -4.81 4.44 9.97
N LEU A 144 -4.37 3.75 8.91
CA LEU A 144 -2.95 3.48 8.65
C LEU A 144 -2.33 4.57 7.76
N ASP A 145 -1.76 5.59 8.40
CA ASP A 145 -1.01 6.66 7.73
C ASP A 145 0.51 6.39 7.74
N GLY A 146 1.22 6.88 6.72
CA GLY A 146 2.68 7.02 6.77
C GLY A 146 3.49 5.74 6.52
N GLY A 147 2.96 4.80 5.73
CA GLY A 147 3.68 3.63 5.18
C GLY A 147 4.06 2.53 6.19
N THR A 148 4.21 2.86 7.47
CA THR A 148 4.60 1.89 8.50
C THR A 148 3.41 0.98 8.84
N GLY A 149 3.46 -0.27 8.36
CA GLY A 149 2.46 -1.30 8.66
C GLY A 149 1.30 -1.39 7.67
N ARG A 150 1.15 -0.40 6.76
CA ARG A 150 0.13 -0.43 5.71
C ARG A 150 0.33 -1.58 4.73
N ALA A 151 1.54 -1.72 4.17
CA ALA A 151 1.86 -2.81 3.24
C ALA A 151 1.61 -4.21 3.86
N GLY A 152 1.92 -4.38 5.15
CA GLY A 152 1.65 -5.63 5.86
C GLY A 152 0.15 -5.91 6.07
N ALA A 153 -0.63 -4.86 6.35
CA ALA A 153 -2.09 -4.96 6.48
C ALA A 153 -2.76 -5.23 5.13
N GLU A 154 -2.32 -4.56 4.07
CA GLU A 154 -2.75 -4.79 2.68
C GLU A 154 -2.47 -6.24 2.25
N ALA A 155 -1.26 -6.75 2.52
CA ALA A 155 -0.92 -8.14 2.22
C ALA A 155 -1.81 -9.14 2.98
N LEU A 156 -2.10 -8.87 4.26
CA LEU A 156 -3.00 -9.70 5.06
C LEU A 156 -4.43 -9.68 4.50
N LEU A 157 -4.97 -8.49 4.22
CA LEU A 157 -6.32 -8.33 3.67
C LEU A 157 -6.43 -9.02 2.32
N ARG A 158 -5.48 -8.77 1.42
CA ARG A 158 -5.37 -9.42 0.11
C ARG A 158 -5.43 -10.94 0.25
N ARG A 159 -4.61 -11.52 1.13
CA ARG A 159 -4.61 -12.97 1.36
C ARG A 159 -5.98 -13.48 1.84
N ARG A 160 -6.64 -12.78 2.75
CA ARG A 160 -7.98 -13.18 3.24
C ARG A 160 -9.03 -13.10 2.13
N VAL A 161 -8.99 -12.08 1.28
CA VAL A 161 -9.88 -11.93 0.12
C VAL A 161 -9.74 -13.13 -0.82
N TYR A 162 -8.51 -13.46 -1.24
CA TYR A 162 -8.28 -14.60 -2.13
C TYR A 162 -8.66 -15.94 -1.49
N GLU A 163 -8.42 -16.11 -0.18
CA GLU A 163 -8.85 -17.30 0.55
C GLU A 163 -10.37 -17.44 0.56
N ALA A 164 -11.10 -16.34 0.77
CA ALA A 164 -12.56 -16.33 0.75
C ALA A 164 -13.10 -16.65 -0.66
N ILE A 165 -12.48 -16.11 -1.71
CA ILE A 165 -12.82 -16.42 -3.10
C ILE A 165 -12.60 -17.91 -3.36
N ARG A 166 -11.44 -18.45 -3.01
CA ARG A 166 -11.09 -19.87 -3.19
C ARG A 166 -12.07 -20.81 -2.50
N LYS A 167 -12.49 -20.48 -1.27
CA LYS A 167 -13.48 -21.27 -0.53
C LYS A 167 -14.86 -21.25 -1.20
N THR A 168 -15.23 -20.14 -1.83
CA THR A 168 -16.53 -19.96 -2.48
C THR A 168 -16.55 -20.55 -3.89
N TYR A 169 -15.43 -20.45 -4.60
CA TYR A 169 -15.22 -20.92 -5.97
C TYR A 169 -13.94 -21.76 -6.05
N PRO A 170 -14.00 -23.06 -5.68
CA PRO A 170 -12.82 -23.94 -5.70
C PRO A 170 -12.14 -24.05 -7.07
N ASP A 171 -12.90 -23.94 -8.16
CA ASP A 171 -12.37 -23.98 -9.53
C ASP A 171 -11.42 -22.81 -9.86
N LEU A 172 -11.46 -21.72 -9.08
CA LEU A 172 -10.58 -20.56 -9.24
C LEU A 172 -9.35 -20.60 -8.31
N ALA A 173 -9.14 -21.71 -7.58
CA ALA A 173 -8.09 -21.82 -6.57
C ALA A 173 -6.68 -21.57 -7.11
N GLU A 174 -6.37 -22.12 -8.29
CA GLU A 174 -5.05 -21.99 -8.92
C GLU A 174 -4.76 -20.53 -9.31
N GLU A 175 -5.74 -19.86 -9.91
CA GLU A 175 -5.61 -18.46 -10.29
C GLU A 175 -5.51 -17.54 -9.07
N CYS A 176 -6.26 -17.83 -7.99
CA CYS A 176 -6.12 -17.13 -6.72
C CYS A 176 -4.70 -17.29 -6.14
N ALA A 177 -4.15 -18.50 -6.13
CA ALA A 177 -2.80 -18.75 -5.64
C ALA A 177 -1.74 -17.99 -6.46
N ARG A 178 -1.87 -18.00 -7.78
CA ARG A 178 -1.01 -17.24 -8.70
C ARG A 178 -1.04 -15.74 -8.38
N GLN A 179 -2.23 -15.14 -8.33
CA GLN A 179 -2.37 -13.71 -8.07
C GLN A 179 -1.95 -13.32 -6.64
N VAL A 180 -2.05 -14.19 -5.63
CA VAL A 180 -1.51 -13.89 -4.28
C VAL A 180 0.01 -13.76 -4.29
N SER A 181 0.70 -14.54 -5.13
CA SER A 181 2.17 -14.56 -5.20
C SER A 181 2.79 -13.39 -5.97
N GLU A 182 1.98 -12.67 -6.76
CA GLU A 182 2.43 -11.50 -7.50
C GLU A 182 2.54 -10.26 -6.58
N PRO A 183 3.63 -9.48 -6.67
CA PRO A 183 3.74 -8.22 -5.91
C PRO A 183 2.56 -7.29 -6.26
N ALA A 184 2.05 -6.59 -5.23
CA ALA A 184 0.99 -5.59 -5.36
C ALA A 184 1.47 -4.35 -6.12
#